data_AF-A0A257QGR2-F1
#
_entry.id   AF-A0A257QGR2-F1
#
_cell.length_a   1.000
_cell.length_b   1.000
_cell.length_c   1.000
_cell.angle_alpha   90.00
_cell.angle_beta   90.00
_cell.angle_gamma   90.00
#
_symmetry.space_group_name_H-M   'P 1'
#
loop_
_entity.id
_entity.type
_entity.pdbx_description
1 polymer ?
#
loop_
_entity_poly.entity_id
_entity_poly.type
_entity_poly.pdbx_seq_one_letter_code
_entity_poly.pdbx_strand_id
1 'polypeptide(L)'
;MVFSPMVVHINPGDSVHFVATDKGHGIAQIDGMLPKGATPIAGADNVDHTIKFTKQGVYGYQCIAHYGMGMVGLIVVGKPVNEAEAKQAMNSAPFFAKNRLEKAFAQLNK
;
A
#
# COMPACT_ATOMS: atom_id res chain seq x y z
N MET A 1 -14.66 -2.80 -2.58
CA MET A 1 -13.38 -2.18 -2.98
C MET A 1 -12.49 -1.94 -1.76
N VAL A 2 -11.87 -3.00 -1.25
CA VAL A 2 -10.95 -2.92 -0.10
C VAL A 2 -9.80 -3.91 -0.30
N PHE A 3 -8.63 -3.62 0.29
CA PHE A 3 -7.65 -4.65 0.60
C PHE A 3 -7.85 -5.09 2.06
N SER A 4 -7.70 -6.38 2.35
CA SER A 4 -7.86 -6.95 3.69
C SER A 4 -6.72 -7.92 4.00
N PRO A 5 -5.95 -7.71 5.09
CA PRO A 5 -5.99 -6.54 5.96
C PRO A 5 -5.52 -5.26 5.24
N MET A 6 -5.93 -4.09 5.74
CA MET A 6 -5.56 -2.79 5.16
C MET A 6 -4.12 -2.40 5.48
N VAL A 7 -3.57 -2.89 6.60
CA VAL A 7 -2.19 -2.68 7.03
C VAL A 7 -1.54 -4.03 7.28
N VAL A 8 -0.36 -4.24 6.72
CA VAL A 8 0.43 -5.46 6.90
C VAL A 8 1.82 -5.08 7.42
N HIS A 9 2.29 -5.75 8.47
CA HIS A 9 3.65 -5.60 8.97
C HIS A 9 4.47 -6.84 8.62
N ILE A 10 5.63 -6.64 7.99
CA ILE A 10 6.54 -7.72 7.57
C ILE A 10 7.99 -7.34 7.83
N ASN A 11 8.90 -8.31 7.76
CA ASN A 11 10.34 -8.07 7.85
C ASN A 11 10.95 -7.82 6.47
N PRO A 12 12.11 -7.12 6.39
CA PRO A 12 12.89 -7.06 5.16
C PRO A 12 13.25 -8.46 4.66
N GLY A 13 12.91 -8.76 3.41
CA GLY A 13 13.11 -10.06 2.77
C GLY A 13 11.82 -10.86 2.61
N ASP A 14 10.75 -10.52 3.33
CA ASP A 14 9.45 -11.18 3.22
C ASP A 14 8.75 -10.81 1.90
N SER A 15 7.70 -11.56 1.57
CA SER A 15 6.82 -11.27 0.43
C SER A 15 5.38 -11.15 0.88
N VAL A 16 4.62 -10.30 0.18
CA VAL A 16 3.15 -10.24 0.33
C VAL A 16 2.53 -10.83 -0.92
N HIS A 17 1.58 -11.74 -0.70
CA HIS A 17 0.76 -12.34 -1.74
C HIS A 17 -0.61 -11.66 -1.79
N PHE A 18 -0.87 -10.94 -2.88
CA PHE A 18 -2.15 -10.31 -3.16
C PHE A 18 -3.02 -11.29 -3.93
N VAL A 19 -4.17 -11.63 -3.35
CA VAL A 19 -5.13 -12.57 -3.93
C VAL A 19 -6.21 -11.78 -4.66
N ALA A 20 -6.46 -12.12 -5.93
CA ALA A 20 -7.55 -11.57 -6.72
C ALA A 20 -8.88 -12.27 -6.40
N THR A 21 -9.34 -12.12 -5.15
CA THR A 21 -10.55 -12.77 -4.63
C THR A 21 -11.81 -12.42 -5.43
N ASP A 22 -11.94 -11.14 -5.79
CA ASP A 22 -13.03 -10.61 -6.62
C ASP A 22 -12.46 -10.03 -7.92
N LYS A 23 -13.27 -10.06 -8.99
CA LYS A 23 -12.88 -9.53 -10.30
C LYS A 23 -12.84 -7.99 -10.32
N GLY A 24 -12.02 -7.45 -11.22
CA GLY A 24 -11.86 -6.02 -11.47
C GLY A 24 -10.86 -5.35 -10.54
N HIS A 25 -9.97 -6.11 -9.91
CA HIS A 25 -9.01 -5.59 -8.96
C HIS A 25 -7.59 -5.89 -9.40
N GLY A 26 -6.73 -4.89 -9.26
CA GLY A 26 -5.29 -4.94 -9.47
C GLY A 26 -4.59 -4.14 -8.39
N ILE A 27 -3.28 -3.99 -8.53
CA ILE A 27 -2.46 -3.31 -7.53
C ILE A 27 -1.42 -2.41 -8.19
N ALA A 28 -1.25 -1.21 -7.66
CA ALA A 28 -0.22 -0.27 -8.04
C ALA A 28 0.27 0.51 -6.82
N GLN A 29 1.49 1.02 -6.86
CA GLN A 29 1.99 1.93 -5.85
C GLN A 29 1.19 3.24 -5.82
N ILE A 30 1.20 3.91 -4.67
CA ILE A 30 0.82 5.31 -4.53
C ILE A 30 2.09 6.17 -4.62
N ASP A 31 2.10 7.15 -5.50
CA ASP A 31 3.25 8.04 -5.66
C ASP A 31 3.60 8.75 -4.35
N GLY A 32 4.90 8.81 -4.05
CA GLY A 32 5.41 9.38 -2.79
C GLY A 32 5.29 8.44 -1.57
N MET A 33 4.68 7.26 -1.70
CA MET A 33 4.59 6.26 -0.63
C MET A 33 5.44 5.03 -0.90
N LEU A 34 6.67 5.23 -1.36
CA LEU A 34 7.64 4.18 -1.62
C LEU A 34 9.01 4.55 -1.01
N PRO A 35 9.69 3.66 -0.29
CA PRO A 35 11.04 3.95 0.21
C PRO A 35 12.02 4.16 -0.94
N LYS A 36 13.01 5.03 -0.73
CA LYS A 36 14.03 5.34 -1.75
C LYS A 36 14.74 4.07 -2.22
N GLY A 37 14.74 3.84 -3.54
CA GLY A 37 15.41 2.68 -4.16
C GLY A 37 14.71 1.34 -3.93
N ALA A 38 13.45 1.34 -3.46
CA ALA A 38 12.63 0.16 -3.45
C ALA A 38 12.03 -0.10 -4.85
N THR A 39 11.70 -1.36 -5.13
CA THR A 39 11.05 -1.74 -6.37
C THR A 39 9.61 -1.23 -6.40
N PRO A 40 9.15 -0.61 -7.51
CA PRO A 40 7.77 -0.22 -7.68
C PRO A 40 6.78 -1.37 -7.50
N ILE A 41 5.62 -1.07 -6.94
CA ILE A 41 4.50 -2.02 -6.85
C ILE A 41 3.64 -1.87 -8.11
N ALA A 42 3.45 -2.96 -8.85
CA ALA A 42 2.54 -3.04 -9.97
C ALA A 42 2.06 -4.49 -10.17
N GLY A 43 0.79 -4.66 -10.50
CA GLY A 43 0.17 -5.96 -10.78
C GLY A 43 -1.10 -5.79 -11.62
N ALA A 44 -1.24 -6.64 -12.64
CA ALA A 44 -2.39 -6.68 -13.53
C ALA A 44 -3.70 -7.06 -12.81
N ASP A 45 -4.82 -6.65 -13.39
CA ASP A 45 -6.14 -6.95 -12.84
C ASP A 45 -6.49 -8.45 -12.92
N ASN A 46 -7.25 -8.96 -11.95
CA ASN A 46 -7.74 -10.35 -11.88
C ASN A 46 -6.64 -11.43 -11.79
N VAL A 47 -5.44 -11.06 -11.36
CA VAL A 47 -4.30 -11.96 -11.24
C VAL A 47 -3.73 -11.85 -9.84
N ASP A 48 -3.32 -13.00 -9.27
CA ASP A 48 -2.59 -13.03 -8.01
C ASP A 48 -1.16 -12.52 -8.20
N HIS A 49 -0.67 -11.71 -7.26
CA HIS A 49 0.67 -11.15 -7.32
C HIS A 49 1.45 -11.44 -6.05
N THR A 50 2.67 -11.94 -6.18
CA THR A 50 3.59 -12.07 -5.04
C THR A 50 4.73 -11.09 -5.21
N ILE A 51 4.87 -10.16 -4.27
CA ILE A 51 5.90 -9.11 -4.32
C ILE A 51 6.81 -9.25 -3.11
N LYS A 52 8.12 -9.28 -3.36
CA LYS A 52 9.16 -9.33 -2.31
C LYS A 52 9.58 -7.92 -1.91
N PHE A 53 9.66 -7.68 -0.60
CA PHE A 53 9.99 -6.38 -0.04
C PHE A 53 11.31 -6.43 0.72
N THR A 54 12.32 -5.69 0.25
CA THR A 54 13.67 -5.75 0.83
C THR A 54 14.12 -4.46 1.50
N LYS A 55 13.54 -3.31 1.12
CA LYS A 55 13.86 -2.02 1.74
C LYS A 55 12.90 -1.74 2.88
N GLN A 56 13.44 -1.30 4.02
CA GLN A 56 12.62 -0.86 5.14
C GLN A 56 11.81 0.38 4.77
N GLY A 57 10.61 0.50 5.35
CA GLY A 57 9.77 1.68 5.20
C GLY A 57 8.29 1.33 5.03
N VAL A 58 7.51 2.37 4.75
CA VAL A 58 6.09 2.32 4.44
C VAL A 58 5.90 2.31 2.93
N TYR A 59 5.11 1.34 2.47
CA TYR A 59 4.70 1.17 1.08
C TYR A 59 3.19 1.38 0.99
N GLY A 60 2.78 2.46 0.34
CA GLY A 60 1.37 2.72 0.02
C GLY A 60 1.02 2.13 -1.34
N TYR A 61 -0.11 1.46 -1.40
CA TYR A 61 -0.61 0.85 -2.63
C TYR A 61 -2.11 1.06 -2.78
N GLN A 62 -2.56 1.02 -4.04
CA GLN A 62 -3.93 1.26 -4.47
C GLN A 62 -4.37 0.27 -5.55
N CYS A 63 -5.67 0.12 -5.72
CA CYS A 63 -6.22 -0.37 -6.98
C CYS A 63 -6.59 0.85 -7.84
N ILE A 64 -6.00 1.00 -9.04
CA ILE A 64 -6.16 2.20 -9.88
C ILE A 64 -7.64 2.51 -10.16
N ALA A 65 -8.40 1.51 -10.62
CA ALA A 65 -9.82 1.67 -10.96
C ALA A 65 -10.69 2.08 -9.75
N HIS A 66 -10.23 1.81 -8.53
CA HIS A 66 -10.99 2.01 -7.30
C HIS A 66 -10.30 2.93 -6.30
N TYR A 67 -9.28 3.67 -6.73
CA TYR A 67 -8.51 4.55 -5.85
C TYR A 67 -9.41 5.65 -5.28
N GLY A 68 -10.21 6.31 -6.14
CA GLY A 68 -11.19 7.32 -5.71
C GLY A 68 -12.23 6.81 -4.71
N MET A 69 -12.51 5.49 -4.72
CA MET A 69 -13.42 4.82 -3.79
C MET A 69 -12.73 4.37 -2.48
N GLY A 70 -11.42 4.56 -2.37
CA GLY A 70 -10.64 4.23 -1.20
C GLY A 70 -10.09 2.80 -1.15
N MET A 71 -9.90 2.14 -2.30
CA MET A 71 -9.22 0.85 -2.32
C MET A 71 -7.70 1.04 -2.23
N VAL A 72 -7.22 1.16 -1.00
CA VAL A 72 -5.83 1.45 -0.63
C VAL A 72 -5.40 0.59 0.56
N GLY A 73 -4.09 0.43 0.73
CA GLY A 73 -3.50 -0.21 1.89
C GLY A 73 -2.06 0.22 2.12
N LEU A 74 -1.50 -0.19 3.27
CA LEU A 74 -0.11 0.04 3.65
C LEU A 74 0.59 -1.29 3.94
N ILE A 75 1.83 -1.43 3.50
CA ILE A 75 2.77 -2.43 4.00
C ILE A 75 3.88 -1.71 4.76
N VAL A 76 4.16 -2.14 5.98
CA VAL A 76 5.31 -1.67 6.76
C VAL A 76 6.35 -2.77 6.82
N VAL A 77 7.52 -2.46 6.26
CA VAL A 77 8.65 -3.38 6.17
C VAL A 77 9.68 -2.95 7.21
N GLY A 78 9.83 -3.73 8.29
CA GLY A 78 10.69 -3.37 9.40
C GLY A 78 10.33 -1.98 9.97
N LYS A 79 11.27 -1.03 9.93
CA LYS A 79 11.07 0.33 10.44
C LYS A 79 10.45 1.27 9.39
N PRO A 80 9.47 2.12 9.74
CA PRO A 80 8.80 3.03 8.80
C PRO A 80 9.64 4.29 8.51
N VAL A 81 10.80 4.11 7.86
CA VAL A 81 11.81 5.17 7.67
C VAL A 81 11.38 6.37 6.82
N ASN A 82 10.30 6.23 6.04
CA ASN A 82 9.73 7.26 5.15
C ASN A 82 8.28 7.62 5.54
N GLU A 83 7.91 7.45 6.81
CA GLU A 83 6.52 7.67 7.25
C GLU A 83 6.07 9.13 7.05
N ALA A 84 6.96 10.10 7.30
CA ALA A 84 6.64 11.52 7.17
C ALA A 84 6.32 11.88 5.71
N GLU A 85 7.16 11.42 4.78
CA GLU A 85 6.98 11.61 3.34
C GLU A 85 5.72 10.90 2.84
N ALA A 86 5.47 9.67 3.30
CA ALA A 86 4.28 8.92 2.93
C ALA A 86 3.00 9.62 3.45
N LYS A 87 3.01 10.15 4.67
CA LYS A 87 1.91 10.98 5.23
C LYS A 87 1.72 12.28 4.45
N GLN A 88 2.80 12.90 3.97
CA GLN A 88 2.70 14.08 3.13
C GLN A 88 2.03 13.76 1.78
N ALA A 89 2.45 12.66 1.13
CA ALA A 89 1.90 12.21 -0.15
C ALA A 89 0.40 11.90 -0.06
N MET A 90 -0.07 11.39 1.09
CA MET A 90 -1.49 11.14 1.36
C MET A 90 -2.37 12.37 1.17
N ASN A 91 -1.85 13.59 1.36
CA ASN A 91 -2.64 14.81 1.22
C ASN A 91 -3.12 15.07 -0.20
N SER A 92 -2.46 14.48 -1.20
CA SER A 92 -2.84 14.54 -2.61
C SER A 92 -3.82 13.41 -3.02
N ALA A 93 -4.15 12.49 -2.11
CA ALA A 93 -5.06 11.40 -2.39
C ALA A 93 -6.54 11.88 -2.49
N PRO A 94 -7.39 11.20 -3.28
CA PRO A 94 -8.83 11.42 -3.28
C PRO A 94 -9.43 11.30 -1.88
N PHE A 95 -10.54 12.00 -1.62
CA PHE A 95 -11.14 12.10 -0.29
C PHE A 95 -11.32 10.75 0.43
N PHE A 96 -11.92 9.74 -0.21
CA PHE A 96 -12.12 8.44 0.42
C PHE A 96 -10.82 7.63 0.60
N ALA A 97 -9.86 7.76 -0.32
CA ALA A 97 -8.53 7.16 -0.15
C ALA A 97 -7.78 7.80 1.00
N LYS A 98 -7.75 9.14 1.06
CA LYS A 98 -7.15 9.91 2.16
C LYS A 98 -7.72 9.48 3.50
N ASN A 99 -9.05 9.44 3.65
CA ASN A 99 -9.69 9.05 4.91
C ASN A 99 -9.34 7.61 5.35
N ARG A 100 -9.09 6.70 4.40
CA ARG A 100 -8.66 5.32 4.73
C ARG A 100 -7.17 5.24 5.04
N LEU A 101 -6.34 5.98 4.32
CA LEU A 101 -4.91 6.07 4.61
C LEU A 101 -4.67 6.72 5.98
N GLU A 102 -5.43 7.74 6.37
CA GLU A 102 -5.36 8.33 7.71
C GLU A 102 -5.62 7.27 8.80
N LYS A 103 -6.65 6.44 8.60
CA LYS A 103 -6.96 5.31 9.50
C LYS A 103 -5.87 4.24 9.48
N ALA A 104 -5.25 3.99 8.34
CA ALA A 104 -4.14 3.04 8.21
C ALA A 104 -2.88 3.54 8.95
N PHE A 105 -2.50 4.80 8.76
CA PHE A 105 -1.37 5.41 9.47
C PHE A 105 -1.59 5.46 10.99
N ALA A 106 -2.83 5.64 11.45
CA ALA A 106 -3.17 5.58 12.88
C ALA A 106 -2.98 4.18 13.50
N GLN A 107 -2.87 3.12 12.70
CA GLN A 107 -2.63 1.75 13.17
C GLN A 107 -1.14 1.42 13.32
N LEU A 108 -0.23 2.22 12.75
CA LEU A 108 1.22 1.94 12.80
C LEU A 108 1.84 2.08 14.20
N ASN A 109 1.19 2.83 15.08
CA ASN A 109 1.67 3.14 16.44
C ASN A 109 1.02 2.26 17.52
N LYS A 110 0.32 1.20 17.12
CA LYS A 110 -0.31 0.22 18.04
C LYS A 110 0.50 -1.05 18.07
#